data_AF-Q9PBF0-F1
#
_entry.id   AF-Q9PBF0-F1
#
_cell.length_a   1.000
_cell.length_b   1.000
_cell.length_c   1.000
_cell.angle_alpha   90.00
_cell.angle_beta   90.00
_cell.angle_gamma   90.00
#
_symmetry.space_group_name_H-M   'P 1'
#
loop_
_entity.id
_entity.type
_entity.pdbx_description
1 polymer ?
#
loop_
_entity_poly.entity_id
_entity_poly.type
_entity_poly.pdbx_seq_one_letter_code
_entity_poly.pdbx_strand_id
1 'polypeptide(L)'
;MRVFKSEALTDKQIMNYAQQLAGDVPLKETRTPGVYMAELSDGTKVTLRSVSSSDQVTKARWTIDIDKNPSLREVTNKKVELKFR
;
A
#
# COMPACT_ATOMS: atom_id res chain seq x y z
N MET A 1 18.66 3.07 -10.51
CA MET A 1 17.52 2.48 -9.77
C MET A 1 17.74 2.70 -8.29
N ARG A 2 16.83 3.43 -7.61
CA ARG A 2 16.91 3.65 -6.16
C ARG A 2 16.14 2.53 -5.49
N VAL A 3 16.80 1.40 -5.27
CA VAL A 3 16.25 0.27 -4.51
C VAL A 3 16.26 0.67 -3.05
N PHE A 4 15.09 1.04 -2.49
CA PHE A 4 14.95 1.05 -1.04
C PHE A 4 15.17 -0.39 -0.57
N LYS A 5 16.05 -0.60 0.41
CA LYS A 5 16.28 -1.91 1.04
C LYS A 5 14.99 -2.33 1.78
N SER A 6 13.95 -2.73 1.04
CA SER A 6 12.69 -3.23 1.62
C SER A 6 12.90 -4.48 2.44
N GLU A 7 13.99 -5.23 2.16
CA GLU A 7 14.39 -6.45 2.87
C GLU A 7 14.68 -6.22 4.37
N ALA A 8 14.85 -4.97 4.81
CA ALA A 8 15.11 -4.62 6.21
C ALA A 8 13.86 -4.16 6.98
N LEU A 9 12.71 -3.99 6.31
CA LEU A 9 11.48 -3.54 6.97
C LEU A 9 10.68 -4.74 7.49
N THR A 10 10.38 -4.70 8.78
CA THR A 10 9.44 -5.63 9.42
C THR A 10 8.01 -5.37 8.95
N ASP A 11 7.13 -6.37 9.05
CA ASP A 11 5.71 -6.22 8.73
C ASP A 11 5.08 -5.03 9.46
N LYS A 12 5.44 -4.82 10.73
CA LYS A 12 4.97 -3.68 11.53
C LYS A 12 5.43 -2.34 10.96
N GLN A 13 6.65 -2.24 10.44
CA GLN A 13 7.12 -1.01 9.79
C GLN A 13 6.39 -0.74 8.47
N ILE A 14 6.07 -1.79 7.71
CA ILE A 14 5.29 -1.66 6.48
C ILE A 14 3.85 -1.24 6.80
N MET A 15 3.23 -1.83 7.81
CA MET A 15 1.89 -1.44 8.30
C MET A 15 1.88 0.01 8.79
N ASN A 16 2.88 0.42 9.57
CA ASN A 16 3.01 1.79 10.04
C ASN A 16 3.19 2.78 8.87
N TYR A 17 3.98 2.42 7.87
CA TYR A 17 4.17 3.25 6.69
C TYR A 17 2.87 3.37 5.88
N ALA A 18 2.12 2.29 5.72
CA ALA A 18 0.78 2.33 5.11
C ALA A 18 -0.17 3.24 5.90
N GLN A 19 -0.13 3.21 7.24
CA GLN A 19 -0.92 4.11 8.09
C GLN A 19 -0.49 5.57 7.94
N GLN A 20 0.82 5.85 7.82
CA GLN A 20 1.31 7.20 7.56
C GLN A 20 0.79 7.78 6.24
N LEU A 21 0.69 6.94 5.19
CA LEU A 21 0.09 7.33 3.93
C LEU A 21 -1.42 7.57 4.03
N ALA A 22 -2.11 6.88 4.95
CA ALA A 22 -3.53 7.06 5.21
C ALA A 22 -3.84 8.24 6.16
N GLY A 23 -2.81 8.84 6.78
CA GLY A 23 -2.96 9.92 7.75
C GLY A 23 -3.74 9.46 8.99
N ASP A 24 -4.70 10.30 9.42
CA ASP A 24 -5.54 10.02 10.59
C ASP A 24 -6.66 9.00 10.30
N VAL A 25 -6.85 8.58 9.05
CA VAL A 25 -7.85 7.58 8.69
C VAL A 25 -7.26 6.19 8.97
N PRO A 26 -7.81 5.41 9.91
CA PRO A 26 -7.24 4.12 10.25
C PRO A 26 -7.45 3.10 9.12
N LEU A 27 -6.41 2.34 8.82
CA LEU A 27 -6.50 1.17 7.96
C LEU A 27 -7.35 0.09 8.66
N LYS A 28 -8.48 -0.28 8.04
CA LYS A 28 -9.38 -1.31 8.57
C LYS A 28 -9.31 -2.55 7.70
N GLU A 29 -9.29 -3.71 8.34
CA GLU A 29 -9.37 -4.97 7.62
C GLU A 29 -10.71 -5.04 6.87
N THR A 30 -10.63 -5.41 5.60
CA THR A 30 -11.79 -5.59 4.75
C THR A 30 -12.38 -6.99 4.97
N ARG A 31 -13.46 -7.31 4.25
CA ARG A 31 -13.98 -8.68 4.20
C ARG A 31 -12.99 -9.72 3.67
N THR A 32 -11.92 -9.29 2.99
CA THR A 32 -10.84 -10.17 2.54
C THR A 32 -9.74 -10.16 3.58
N PRO A 33 -9.46 -11.30 4.24
CA PRO A 33 -8.41 -11.39 5.26
C PRO A 33 -7.06 -10.96 4.70
N GLY A 34 -6.31 -10.19 5.50
CA GLY A 34 -4.99 -9.67 5.09
C GLY A 34 -5.05 -8.54 4.07
N VAL A 35 -6.22 -7.94 3.84
CA VAL A 35 -6.41 -6.71 3.06
C VAL A 35 -6.99 -5.63 3.95
N TYR A 36 -6.24 -4.55 4.12
CA TYR A 36 -6.60 -3.39 4.93
C TYR A 36 -6.76 -2.18 4.03
N MET A 37 -7.79 -1.37 4.26
CA MET A 37 -8.10 -0.21 3.42
C MET A 37 -8.45 1.01 4.26
N ALA A 38 -8.04 2.18 3.78
CA ALA A 38 -8.47 3.48 4.22
C ALA A 38 -8.93 4.30 3.01
N GLU A 39 -10.06 4.97 3.13
CA GLU A 39 -10.57 5.92 2.14
C GLU A 39 -10.58 7.30 2.79
N LEU A 40 -9.77 8.20 2.22
CA LEU A 40 -9.55 9.54 2.73
C LEU A 40 -10.64 10.49 2.19
N SER A 41 -10.80 11.63 2.85
CA SER A 41 -11.83 12.63 2.48
C SER A 41 -11.64 13.21 1.08
N ASP A 42 -10.41 13.19 0.55
CA ASP A 42 -10.06 13.64 -0.80
C ASP A 42 -10.33 12.57 -1.88
N GLY A 43 -10.85 11.40 -1.48
CA GLY A 43 -11.12 10.26 -2.35
C GLY A 43 -9.92 9.35 -2.60
N THR A 44 -8.76 9.64 -2.00
CA THR A 44 -7.59 8.75 -2.02
C THR A 44 -7.94 7.42 -1.34
N LYS A 45 -7.58 6.31 -1.99
CA LYS A 45 -7.68 4.98 -1.40
C LYS A 45 -6.28 4.43 -1.16
N VAL A 46 -6.01 4.09 0.10
CA VAL A 46 -4.79 3.41 0.51
C VAL A 46 -5.15 1.98 0.91
N THR A 47 -4.59 1.00 0.20
CA THR A 47 -4.84 -0.42 0.47
C THR A 47 -3.53 -1.13 0.78
N LEU A 48 -3.42 -1.75 1.94
CA LEU A 48 -2.33 -2.65 2.32
C LEU A 48 -2.80 -4.10 2.16
N ARG A 49 -2.08 -4.92 1.41
CA ARG A 49 -2.45 -6.33 1.20
C ARG A 49 -1.25 -7.29 1.22
N SER A 50 -1.43 -8.44 1.87
CA SER A 50 -0.44 -9.53 1.88
C SER A 50 -0.60 -10.48 0.68
N VAL A 51 -1.81 -10.62 0.15
CA VAL A 51 -2.10 -11.45 -1.02
C VAL A 51 -1.79 -10.67 -2.30
N SER A 52 -0.60 -10.90 -2.86
CA SER A 52 -0.37 -10.63 -4.27
C SER A 52 -0.63 -11.93 -5.03
N SER A 53 -1.50 -11.90 -6.04
CA SER A 53 -1.64 -13.03 -6.99
C SER A 53 -0.32 -13.34 -7.74
N SER A 54 0.73 -12.54 -7.50
CA SER A 54 2.09 -12.65 -8.04
C SER A 54 3.10 -13.21 -7.02
N ASP A 55 2.66 -13.81 -5.91
CA ASP A 55 3.54 -14.31 -4.84
C ASP A 55 4.59 -15.30 -5.35
N GLN A 56 4.28 -16.10 -6.37
CA GLN A 56 5.23 -17.04 -6.97
C GLN A 56 6.33 -16.38 -7.82
N VAL A 57 6.15 -15.13 -8.26
CA VAL A 57 7.12 -14.43 -9.14
C VAL A 57 7.82 -13.28 -8.41
N THR A 58 7.14 -12.62 -7.48
CA THR A 58 7.63 -11.36 -6.89
C THR A 58 8.13 -11.48 -5.45
N LYS A 59 7.80 -12.56 -4.72
CA LYS A 59 8.15 -12.77 -3.30
C LYS A 59 7.76 -11.59 -2.38
N ALA A 60 6.80 -10.76 -2.78
CA ALA A 60 6.40 -9.61 -1.98
C ALA A 60 5.59 -10.08 -0.77
N ARG A 61 5.98 -9.65 0.43
CA ARG A 61 5.26 -9.92 1.68
C ARG A 61 4.05 -9.01 1.86
N TRP A 62 4.18 -7.79 1.37
CA TRP A 62 3.13 -6.77 1.43
C TRP A 62 3.17 -5.89 0.18
N THR A 63 2.00 -5.44 -0.26
CA THR A 63 1.84 -4.41 -1.29
C THR A 63 0.97 -3.28 -0.74
N ILE A 64 1.41 -2.04 -0.93
CA ILE A 64 0.59 -0.85 -0.69
C ILE A 64 0.14 -0.30 -2.05
N ASP A 65 -1.16 -0.21 -2.24
CA ASP A 65 -1.78 0.41 -3.39
C ASP A 65 -2.28 1.81 -3.01
N ILE A 66 -1.93 2.82 -3.81
CA ILE A 66 -2.48 4.19 -3.69
C ILE A 66 -3.26 4.47 -4.97
N ASP A 67 -4.56 4.71 -4.83
CA ASP A 67 -5.46 5.00 -5.94
C ASP A 67 -6.20 6.32 -5.73
N LYS A 68 -6.63 6.93 -6.84
CA LYS A 68 -7.45 8.15 -6.90
C LYS A 68 -6.91 9.38 -6.16
N ASN A 69 -5.64 9.39 -5.78
CA ASN A 69 -5.02 10.51 -5.10
C ASN A 69 -4.97 11.76 -6.03
N PRO A 70 -5.64 12.87 -5.66
CA PRO A 70 -5.68 14.08 -6.49
C PRO A 70 -4.29 14.66 -6.76
N SER A 71 -3.38 14.62 -5.78
CA SER A 71 -2.02 15.14 -5.88
C SER A 71 -1.13 14.34 -6.82
N LEU A 72 -1.49 13.08 -7.10
CA LEU A 72 -0.77 12.23 -8.05
C LEU A 72 -1.26 12.40 -9.48
N ARG A 73 -2.41 13.05 -9.75
CA ARG A 73 -3.00 13.15 -11.10
C ARG A 73 -2.10 13.87 -12.10
N GLU A 74 -1.30 14.82 -11.64
CA GLU A 74 -0.33 15.52 -12.50
C GLU A 74 0.85 14.62 -12.93
N VAL A 75 1.09 13.53 -12.19
CA VAL A 75 2.19 12.58 -12.43
C VAL A 75 1.68 11.30 -13.09
N THR A 76 0.52 10.80 -12.67
CA THR A 76 -0.06 9.55 -13.14
C THR A 76 -1.57 9.49 -12.85
N ASN A 77 -2.32 9.00 -13.83
CA ASN A 77 -3.73 8.63 -13.66
C ASN A 77 -3.93 7.15 -13.29
N LYS A 78 -2.84 6.42 -13.05
CA LYS A 78 -2.83 5.00 -12.70
C LYS A 78 -2.60 4.81 -11.21
N LYS A 79 -3.13 3.71 -10.68
CA LYS A 79 -2.81 3.18 -9.35
C LYS A 79 -1.29 3.05 -9.17
N VAL A 80 -0.77 3.55 -8.06
CA VAL A 80 0.63 3.39 -7.66
C VAL A 80 0.73 2.16 -6.76
N GLU A 81 1.67 1.26 -7.06
CA GLU A 81 1.95 0.05 -6.26
C GLU A 81 3.34 0.12 -5.63
N LEU A 82 3.42 0.00 -4.30
CA LEU A 82 4.66 -0.17 -3.55
C LEU A 82 4.76 -1.62 -3.08
N LYS A 83 5.76 -2.35 -3.57
CA LYS A 83 5.95 -3.79 -3.28
C LYS A 83 7.12 -3.98 -2.33
N PHE A 84 6.88 -4.68 -1.22
CA PHE A 84 7.88 -4.98 -0.19
C PHE A 84 8.23 -6.46 -0.24
N ARG A 85 9.49 -6.77 -0.55
CA ARG A 85 10.06 -8.14 -0.60
C ARG A 85 10.92 -8.39 0.63
#